data_AF-A0A662EMA8-F1
#
_entry.id   AF-A0A662EMA8-F1
#
_cell.length_a   1.000
_cell.length_b   1.000
_cell.length_c   1.000
_cell.angle_alpha   90.00
_cell.angle_beta   90.00
_cell.angle_gamma   90.00
#
_symmetry.space_group_name_H-M   'P 1'
#
loop_
_entity.id
_entity.type
_entity.pdbx_description
1 polymer ?
#
loop_
_entity_poly.entity_id
_entity_poly.type
_entity_poly.pdbx_seq_one_letter_code
_entity_poly.pdbx_strand_id
1 'polypeptide(L)'
;MPEYAAASFYVRAQENDYRDELVEKLRRCAEGAALATGAALTFKKMGHEYKAIRPNHHLAQAFRRNIEALGYPVQEPKGGMGSTDMGDVSWEVPAIHPYIRITEGEVPGHSREFAQAARSERGRAGMLAAAKAVAATCIDVWMDPKLYRSIREEFERGGTGS
;
A
#
# COMPACT_ATOMS: atom_id res chain seq x y z
N MET A 1 37.98 20.02 6.21
CA MET A 1 37.25 18.84 5.69
C MET A 1 36.44 18.30 6.87
N PRO A 2 35.13 18.02 6.76
CA PRO A 2 34.36 17.52 7.88
C PRO A 2 34.81 16.10 8.27
N GLU A 3 34.94 15.84 9.57
CA GLU A 3 35.41 14.55 10.11
C GLU A 3 34.32 13.46 10.13
N TYR A 4 33.04 13.85 9.96
CA TYR A 4 31.90 12.96 9.97
C TYR A 4 30.77 13.47 9.07
N ALA A 5 30.12 12.57 8.36
CA ALA A 5 28.91 12.83 7.60
C ALA A 5 27.93 11.65 7.74
N ALA A 6 26.62 11.96 7.80
CA ALA A 6 25.56 10.97 7.87
C ALA A 6 24.42 11.37 6.94
N ALA A 7 23.78 10.37 6.35
CA ALA A 7 22.59 10.54 5.51
C ALA A 7 21.61 9.40 5.77
N SER A 8 20.32 9.68 5.60
CA SER A 8 19.24 8.69 5.66
C SER A 8 18.53 8.66 4.31
N PHE A 9 18.30 7.46 3.79
CA PHE A 9 17.67 7.26 2.49
C PHE A 9 16.43 6.39 2.65
N TYR A 10 15.38 6.72 1.90
CA TYR A 10 14.20 5.87 1.73
C TYR A 10 14.21 5.29 0.33
N VAL A 11 14.20 3.96 0.22
CA VAL A 11 14.14 3.23 -1.06
C VAL A 11 12.76 2.63 -1.21
N ARG A 12 12.13 2.82 -2.37
CA ARG A 12 10.79 2.32 -2.67
C ARG A 12 10.74 1.79 -4.10
N ALA A 13 10.02 0.69 -4.29
CA ALA A 13 9.71 0.12 -5.59
C ALA A 13 8.35 -0.58 -5.55
N GLN A 14 7.76 -0.80 -6.72
CA GLN A 14 6.50 -1.52 -6.87
C GLN A 14 6.64 -3.01 -6.58
N GLU A 15 7.83 -3.56 -6.80
CA GLU A 15 8.16 -4.96 -6.58
C GLU A 15 9.25 -5.06 -5.50
N ASN A 16 9.11 -6.04 -4.60
CA ASN A 16 10.05 -6.23 -3.48
C ASN A 16 11.46 -6.58 -3.97
N ASP A 17 11.58 -7.46 -4.96
CA ASP A 17 12.87 -7.88 -5.51
C ASP A 17 13.63 -6.69 -6.13
N TYR A 18 12.90 -5.82 -6.84
CA TYR A 18 13.49 -4.62 -7.41
C TYR A 18 13.88 -3.60 -6.34
N ARG A 19 13.09 -3.45 -5.27
CA ARG A 19 13.48 -2.63 -4.11
C ARG A 19 14.80 -3.14 -3.51
N ASP A 20 14.94 -4.45 -3.33
CA ASP A 20 16.14 -5.05 -2.73
C ASP A 20 17.36 -4.85 -3.63
N GLU A 21 17.19 -4.97 -4.94
CA GLU A 21 18.22 -4.62 -5.92
C GLU A 21 18.64 -3.14 -5.80
N LEU A 22 17.70 -2.21 -5.64
CA LEU A 22 17.98 -0.77 -5.47
C LEU A 22 18.75 -0.49 -4.17
N VAL A 23 18.41 -1.18 -3.07
CA VAL A 23 19.15 -1.06 -1.80
C VAL A 23 20.59 -1.54 -1.98
N GLU A 24 20.81 -2.65 -2.68
CA GLU A 24 22.16 -3.15 -2.97
C GLU A 24 22.94 -2.22 -3.92
N LYS A 25 22.28 -1.54 -4.85
CA LYS A 25 22.92 -0.49 -5.66
C LYS A 25 23.34 0.70 -4.80
N LEU A 26 22.47 1.16 -3.90
CA LEU A 26 22.77 2.26 -2.97
C LEU A 26 23.98 1.91 -2.08
N ARG A 27 24.02 0.70 -1.52
CA ARG A 27 25.16 0.22 -0.71
C ARG A 27 26.46 0.24 -1.51
N ARG A 28 26.45 -0.28 -2.74
CA ARG A 28 27.62 -0.28 -3.63
C ARG A 28 28.12 1.13 -3.96
N CYS A 29 27.23 2.09 -4.16
CA CYS A 29 27.62 3.48 -4.36
C CYS A 29 28.30 4.08 -3.12
N ALA A 30 27.77 3.81 -1.92
CA ALA A 30 28.35 4.28 -0.66
C ALA A 30 29.75 3.67 -0.43
N GLU A 31 29.92 2.39 -0.71
CA GLU A 31 31.21 1.69 -0.64
C GLU A 31 32.23 2.26 -1.62
N GLY A 32 31.81 2.55 -2.85
CA GLY A 32 32.67 3.20 -3.85
C GLY A 32 33.16 4.58 -3.40
N ALA A 33 32.29 5.39 -2.79
CA ALA A 33 32.67 6.71 -2.26
C ALA A 33 33.64 6.60 -1.08
N ALA A 34 33.41 5.64 -0.17
CA ALA A 34 34.30 5.39 0.95
C ALA A 34 35.69 4.94 0.48
N LEU A 35 35.75 4.02 -0.49
CA LEU A 35 36.99 3.55 -1.08
C LEU A 35 37.78 4.68 -1.75
N ALA A 36 37.11 5.51 -2.56
CA ALA A 36 37.75 6.60 -3.28
C ALA A 36 38.33 7.70 -2.36
N THR A 37 37.76 7.86 -1.16
CA THR A 37 38.15 8.91 -0.20
C THR A 37 39.02 8.39 0.95
N GLY A 38 39.18 7.08 1.10
CA GLY A 38 39.85 6.45 2.25
C GLY A 38 39.04 6.54 3.55
N ALA A 39 37.76 6.88 3.48
CA ALA A 39 36.89 6.98 4.66
C ALA A 39 36.37 5.60 5.10
N ALA A 40 35.98 5.49 6.36
CA ALA A 40 35.24 4.34 6.87
C ALA A 40 33.73 4.51 6.60
N LEU A 41 33.05 3.41 6.23
CA LEU A 41 31.61 3.39 6.02
C LEU A 41 30.90 2.57 7.10
N THR A 42 29.79 3.10 7.61
CA THR A 42 28.79 2.32 8.32
C THR A 42 27.47 2.42 7.55
N PHE A 43 26.95 1.28 7.08
CA PHE A 43 25.66 1.20 6.40
C PHE A 43 24.71 0.34 7.24
N LYS A 44 23.54 0.88 7.57
CA LYS A 44 22.51 0.17 8.34
C LYS A 44 21.18 0.35 7.66
N LYS A 45 20.46 -0.76 7.47
CA LYS A 45 19.03 -0.69 7.19
C LYS A 45 18.32 -0.30 8.49
N MET A 46 17.46 0.70 8.41
CA MET A 46 16.76 1.27 9.56
C MET A 46 15.26 1.19 9.35
N GLY A 47 14.51 0.87 10.40
CA GLY A 47 13.06 0.79 10.37
C GLY A 47 12.51 -0.51 9.77
N HIS A 48 11.19 -0.55 9.57
CA HIS A 48 10.48 -1.69 9.01
C HIS A 48 10.51 -1.65 7.48
N GLU A 49 10.81 -2.78 6.84
CA GLU A 49 10.70 -2.94 5.40
C GLU A 49 9.26 -3.31 5.02
N TYR A 50 8.46 -2.32 4.61
CA TYR A 50 7.12 -2.59 4.10
C TYR A 50 7.18 -3.32 2.76
N LYS A 51 6.49 -4.45 2.65
CA LYS A 51 6.30 -5.15 1.37
C LYS A 51 5.34 -4.37 0.47
N ALA A 52 5.50 -4.54 -0.84
CA ALA A 52 4.53 -4.06 -1.82
C ALA A 52 3.14 -4.68 -1.56
N ILE A 53 2.07 -3.91 -1.72
CA ILE A 53 0.71 -4.42 -1.60
C ILE A 53 0.45 -5.45 -2.71
N ARG A 54 -0.10 -6.59 -2.32
CA ARG A 54 -0.56 -7.65 -3.21
C ARG A 54 -2.09 -7.75 -3.13
N PRO A 55 -2.84 -6.97 -3.94
CA PRO A 55 -4.30 -6.94 -3.86
C PRO A 55 -4.90 -8.25 -4.38
N ASN A 56 -5.93 -8.75 -3.70
CA ASN A 56 -6.75 -9.85 -4.20
C ASN A 56 -7.93 -9.31 -5.03
N HIS A 57 -7.97 -9.65 -6.31
CA HIS A 57 -8.92 -9.11 -7.28
C HIS A 57 -10.33 -9.61 -7.03
N HIS A 58 -10.52 -10.89 -6.72
CA HIS A 58 -11.86 -11.39 -6.41
C HIS A 58 -12.47 -10.70 -5.18
N LEU A 59 -11.67 -10.49 -4.14
CA LEU A 59 -12.05 -9.73 -2.95
C LEU A 59 -12.32 -8.25 -3.27
N ALA A 60 -11.46 -7.62 -4.08
CA ALA A 60 -11.63 -6.23 -4.51
C ALA A 60 -12.90 -6.02 -5.33
N GLN A 61 -13.26 -6.98 -6.19
CA GLN A 61 -14.49 -6.93 -6.98
C GLN A 61 -15.73 -7.11 -6.11
N ALA A 62 -15.68 -7.94 -5.06
CA ALA A 62 -16.76 -8.03 -4.09
C ALA A 62 -16.95 -6.70 -3.35
N PHE A 63 -15.85 -6.11 -2.85
CA PHE A 63 -15.90 -4.79 -2.21
C PHE A 63 -16.44 -3.70 -3.15
N ARG A 64 -16.00 -3.69 -4.42
CA ARG A 64 -16.48 -2.76 -5.45
C ARG A 64 -18.00 -2.79 -5.57
N ARG A 65 -18.58 -3.97 -5.77
CA ARG A 65 -20.05 -4.11 -5.93
C ARG A 65 -20.79 -3.54 -4.71
N ASN A 66 -20.28 -3.83 -3.52
CA ASN A 66 -20.89 -3.40 -2.26
C ASN A 66 -20.81 -1.88 -2.05
N ILE A 67 -19.67 -1.25 -2.36
CA ILE A 67 -19.51 0.19 -2.19
C ILE A 67 -20.26 0.98 -3.30
N GLU A 68 -20.33 0.45 -4.52
CA GLU A 68 -21.12 1.03 -5.61
C GLU A 68 -22.62 0.98 -5.32
N ALA A 69 -23.12 -0.11 -4.73
CA ALA A 69 -24.52 -0.22 -4.30
C ALA A 69 -24.90 0.81 -3.21
N LEU A 70 -23.92 1.35 -2.48
CA LEU A 70 -24.10 2.44 -1.51
C LEU A 70 -24.03 3.84 -2.14
N GLY A 71 -23.89 3.94 -3.47
CA GLY A 71 -23.81 5.20 -4.20
C GLY A 71 -22.40 5.79 -4.30
N TYR A 72 -21.36 4.99 -4.04
CA TYR A 72 -19.96 5.41 -4.14
C TYR A 72 -19.29 4.77 -5.36
N PRO A 73 -19.28 5.45 -6.53
CA PRO A 73 -18.70 4.89 -7.75
C PRO A 73 -17.20 4.71 -7.60
N VAL A 74 -16.69 3.55 -8.02
CA VAL A 74 -15.27 3.22 -7.92
C VAL A 74 -14.53 3.63 -9.20
N GLN A 75 -13.36 4.21 -9.02
CA GLN A 75 -12.41 4.49 -10.10
C GLN A 75 -11.20 3.57 -9.94
N GLU A 76 -10.66 3.07 -11.05
CA GLU A 76 -9.40 2.35 -10.97
C GLU A 76 -8.29 3.27 -10.43
N PRO A 77 -7.44 2.77 -9.52
CA PRO A 77 -6.32 3.54 -9.04
C PRO A 77 -5.40 3.89 -10.22
N LYS A 78 -5.05 5.17 -10.37
CA LYS A 78 -4.11 5.65 -11.40
C LYS A 78 -2.63 5.29 -11.11
N GLY A 79 -2.40 4.30 -10.26
CA GLY A 79 -1.12 4.07 -9.59
C GLY A 79 -0.92 5.00 -8.40
N GLY A 80 0.06 4.66 -7.57
CA GLY A 80 0.37 5.38 -6.33
C GLY A 80 0.98 4.43 -5.31
N MET A 81 2.25 4.64 -4.99
CA MET A 81 3.00 3.77 -4.08
C MET A 81 2.82 4.26 -2.64
N GLY A 82 1.74 3.82 -2.00
CA GLY A 82 1.57 3.98 -0.56
C GLY A 82 2.47 3.00 0.18
N SER A 83 3.33 3.50 1.08
CA SER A 83 4.01 2.64 2.06
C SER A 83 3.05 2.38 3.22
N THR A 84 2.55 1.15 3.32
CA THR A 84 1.57 0.75 4.33
C THR A 84 1.90 -0.66 4.84
N ASP A 85 1.66 -0.90 6.13
CA ASP A 85 1.77 -2.21 6.77
C ASP A 85 0.76 -3.22 6.21
N MET A 86 -0.32 -2.74 5.58
CA MET A 86 -1.24 -3.58 4.81
C MET A 86 -0.54 -4.33 3.68
N GLY A 87 0.60 -3.80 3.19
CA GLY A 87 1.50 -4.52 2.30
C GLY A 87 1.89 -5.85 2.90
N ASP A 88 2.45 -5.85 4.11
CA ASP A 88 2.90 -7.07 4.79
C ASP A 88 1.75 -8.05 5.04
N VAL A 89 0.59 -7.54 5.50
CA VAL A 89 -0.62 -8.35 5.71
C VAL A 89 -1.08 -9.04 4.42
N SER A 90 -1.00 -8.33 3.28
CA SER A 90 -1.42 -8.87 1.97
C SER A 90 -0.55 -10.00 1.44
N TRP A 91 0.63 -10.25 2.05
CA TRP A 91 1.45 -11.43 1.76
C TRP A 91 1.11 -12.63 2.64
N GLU A 92 0.45 -12.42 3.78
CA GLU A 92 0.08 -13.48 4.72
C GLU A 92 -1.36 -13.96 4.52
N VAL A 93 -2.26 -13.06 4.10
CA VAL A 93 -3.68 -13.36 3.86
C VAL A 93 -4.24 -12.59 2.65
N PRO A 94 -5.33 -13.08 2.01
CA PRO A 94 -6.03 -12.29 1.00
C PRO A 94 -6.46 -10.93 1.56
N ALA A 95 -6.01 -9.84 0.95
CA ALA A 95 -6.26 -8.49 1.43
C ALA A 95 -6.54 -7.51 0.29
N ILE A 96 -7.15 -6.37 0.65
CA ILE A 96 -7.37 -5.21 -0.21
C ILE A 96 -7.08 -3.94 0.57
N HIS A 97 -6.74 -2.85 -0.11
CA HIS A 97 -6.52 -1.54 0.51
C HIS A 97 -7.21 -0.43 -0.32
N PRO A 98 -8.55 -0.34 -0.26
CA PRO A 98 -9.31 0.65 -1.02
C PRO A 98 -9.17 2.06 -0.43
N TYR A 99 -9.26 3.06 -1.30
CA TYR A 99 -9.36 4.47 -0.89
C TYR A 99 -10.79 4.98 -1.05
N ILE A 100 -11.26 5.74 -0.05
CA ILE A 100 -12.58 6.36 -0.07
C ILE A 100 -12.41 7.86 -0.24
N ARG A 101 -13.02 8.43 -1.28
CA ARG A 101 -12.92 9.87 -1.57
C ARG A 101 -13.76 10.68 -0.58
N ILE A 102 -13.07 11.43 0.28
CA ILE A 102 -13.69 12.31 1.30
C ILE A 102 -13.59 13.80 0.96
N THR A 103 -12.95 14.16 -0.14
CA THR A 103 -12.76 15.55 -0.60
C THR A 103 -13.52 15.84 -1.90
N GLU A 104 -13.70 17.12 -2.18
CA GLU A 104 -14.03 17.62 -3.53
C GLU A 104 -12.72 17.88 -4.28
N GLY A 105 -12.57 17.32 -5.47
CA GLY A 105 -11.32 17.40 -6.23
C GLY A 105 -10.16 16.59 -5.64
N GLU A 106 -8.97 16.82 -6.21
CA GLU A 106 -7.72 16.19 -5.77
C GLU A 106 -7.10 17.01 -4.63
N VAL A 107 -6.95 16.39 -3.45
CA VAL A 107 -6.32 16.98 -2.28
C VAL A 107 -5.23 16.03 -1.79
N PRO A 108 -4.00 16.52 -1.53
CA PRO A 108 -2.91 15.66 -1.03
C PRO A 108 -3.23 15.06 0.34
N GLY A 109 -3.01 13.75 0.52
CA GLY A 109 -3.40 13.03 1.74
C GLY A 109 -2.73 13.52 3.04
N HIS A 110 -1.55 14.14 2.96
CA HIS A 110 -0.81 14.68 4.10
C HIS A 110 -0.93 16.20 4.22
N SER A 111 -2.09 16.77 3.89
CA SER A 111 -2.34 18.21 3.96
C SER A 111 -3.31 18.59 5.09
N ARG A 112 -3.33 19.89 5.44
CA ARG A 112 -4.28 20.43 6.43
C ARG A 112 -5.72 20.32 5.92
N GLU A 113 -5.91 20.50 4.62
CA GLU A 113 -7.19 20.39 3.92
C GLU A 113 -7.73 18.96 4.00
N PHE A 114 -6.88 17.95 3.80
CA PHE A 114 -7.29 16.54 3.96
C PHE A 114 -7.65 16.23 5.42
N ALA A 115 -6.89 16.75 6.39
CA ALA A 115 -7.20 16.60 7.80
C ALA A 115 -8.54 17.25 8.19
N GLN A 116 -8.89 18.40 7.61
CA GLN A 116 -10.20 19.04 7.77
C GLN A 116 -11.30 18.18 7.13
N ALA A 117 -11.08 17.67 5.92
CA ALA A 117 -12.03 16.82 5.22
C ALA A 117 -12.32 15.51 5.99
N ALA A 118 -11.31 14.91 6.63
CA ALA A 118 -11.47 13.73 7.47
C ALA A 118 -12.39 13.96 8.68
N ARG A 119 -12.52 15.21 9.15
CA ARG A 119 -13.41 15.60 10.25
C ARG A 119 -14.78 16.12 9.78
N SER A 120 -15.00 16.19 8.48
CA SER A 120 -16.23 16.71 7.90
C SER A 120 -17.35 15.67 7.90
N GLU A 121 -18.58 16.14 7.68
CA GLU A 121 -19.75 15.26 7.51
C GLU A 121 -19.59 14.32 6.29
N ARG A 122 -18.94 14.80 5.21
CA ARG A 122 -18.59 13.97 4.05
C ARG A 122 -17.60 12.86 4.42
N GLY A 123 -16.59 13.19 5.23
CA GLY A 123 -15.63 12.21 5.77
C GLY A 123 -16.33 11.14 6.60
N ARG A 124 -17.24 11.56 7.48
CA ARG A 124 -18.07 10.66 8.30
C ARG A 124 -18.97 9.75 7.46
N ALA A 125 -19.63 10.30 6.44
CA ALA A 125 -20.46 9.53 5.52
C ALA A 125 -19.63 8.50 4.74
N GLY A 126 -18.47 8.90 4.22
CA GLY A 126 -17.53 7.99 3.53
C GLY A 126 -17.05 6.85 4.42
N MET A 127 -16.70 7.14 5.68
CA MET A 127 -16.32 6.13 6.68
C MET A 127 -17.45 5.13 6.92
N LEU A 128 -18.69 5.59 7.10
CA LEU A 128 -19.85 4.71 7.31
C LEU A 128 -20.14 3.85 6.09
N ALA A 129 -20.02 4.40 4.87
CA ALA A 129 -20.17 3.64 3.64
C ALA A 129 -19.08 2.56 3.52
N ALA A 130 -17.83 2.89 3.81
CA ALA A 130 -16.72 1.95 3.83
C ALA A 130 -16.97 0.80 4.82
N ALA A 131 -17.37 1.11 6.05
CA ALA A 131 -17.67 0.12 7.08
C ALA A 131 -18.79 -0.84 6.64
N LYS A 132 -19.87 -0.31 6.04
CA LYS A 132 -20.96 -1.12 5.49
C LYS A 132 -20.49 -2.01 4.34
N ALA A 133 -19.67 -1.47 3.43
CA ALA A 133 -19.13 -2.24 2.32
C ALA A 133 -18.18 -3.36 2.78
N VAL A 134 -17.34 -3.11 3.79
CA VAL A 134 -16.51 -4.15 4.42
C VAL A 134 -17.39 -5.24 5.01
N ALA A 135 -18.40 -4.88 5.81
CA ALA A 135 -19.30 -5.85 6.43
C ALA A 135 -20.06 -6.69 5.39
N ALA A 136 -20.61 -6.06 4.35
CA ALA A 136 -21.27 -6.75 3.24
C ALA A 136 -20.31 -7.69 2.50
N THR A 137 -19.06 -7.26 2.28
CA THR A 137 -18.04 -8.10 1.63
C THR A 137 -17.69 -9.32 2.48
N CYS A 138 -17.57 -9.17 3.81
CA CYS A 138 -17.38 -10.31 4.71
C CYS A 138 -18.57 -11.29 4.63
N ILE A 139 -19.80 -10.77 4.57
CA ILE A 139 -21.01 -11.58 4.40
C ILE A 139 -20.99 -12.33 3.06
N ASP A 140 -20.64 -11.66 1.95
CA ASP A 140 -20.52 -12.31 0.64
C ASP A 140 -19.51 -13.46 0.68
N VAL A 141 -18.33 -13.22 1.24
CA VAL A 141 -17.28 -14.24 1.36
C VAL A 141 -17.72 -15.40 2.24
N TRP A 142 -18.47 -15.13 3.31
CA TRP A 142 -18.98 -16.15 4.23
C TRP A 142 -20.09 -17.00 3.61
N MET A 143 -20.99 -16.37 2.84
CA MET A 143 -22.19 -17.02 2.30
C MET A 143 -21.98 -17.65 0.92
N ASP A 144 -20.94 -17.25 0.16
CA ASP A 144 -20.63 -17.81 -1.15
C ASP A 144 -19.32 -18.65 -1.14
N PRO A 145 -19.43 -19.99 -1.01
CA PRO A 145 -18.28 -20.88 -1.06
C PRO A 145 -17.51 -20.85 -2.39
N LYS A 146 -18.11 -20.37 -3.49
CA LYS A 146 -17.39 -20.21 -4.76
C LYS A 146 -16.49 -18.97 -4.69
N LEU A 147 -17.02 -17.84 -4.22
CA LEU A 147 -16.22 -16.62 -4.02
C LEU A 147 -15.04 -16.87 -3.07
N TYR A 148 -15.28 -17.53 -1.93
CA TYR A 148 -14.22 -17.88 -1.00
C TYR A 148 -13.10 -18.69 -1.67
N ARG A 149 -13.46 -19.74 -2.44
CA ARG A 149 -12.48 -20.55 -3.17
C ARG A 149 -11.70 -19.74 -4.19
N SER A 150 -12.36 -18.90 -4.98
CA SER A 150 -11.68 -18.04 -5.95
C SER A 150 -10.69 -17.08 -5.29
N ILE A 151 -11.05 -16.49 -4.14
CA ILE A 151 -10.14 -15.63 -3.35
C ILE A 151 -8.93 -16.43 -2.88
N ARG A 152 -9.14 -17.63 -2.33
CA ARG A 152 -8.06 -18.51 -1.85
C ARG A 152 -7.13 -18.95 -2.97
N GLU A 153 -7.69 -19.42 -4.09
CA GLU A 153 -6.90 -19.87 -5.25
C GLU A 153 -6.06 -18.73 -5.84
N GLU A 154 -6.61 -17.52 -5.98
CA GLU A 154 -5.84 -16.36 -6.45
C GLU A 154 -4.68 -16.04 -5.50
N PHE A 155 -4.94 -16.10 -4.18
CA PHE A 155 -3.92 -15.87 -3.16
C PHE A 155 -2.83 -16.95 -3.13
N GLU A 156 -3.18 -18.21 -3.38
CA GLU A 156 -2.22 -19.33 -3.41
C GLU A 156 -1.38 -19.34 -4.69
N ARG A 157 -1.93 -18.87 -5.82
CA ARG A 157 -1.20 -18.76 -7.10
C ARG A 157 -0.10 -17.69 -7.11
N GLY A 158 0.10 -16.96 -6.02
CA GLY A 158 1.14 -15.93 -5.96
C GLY A 158 0.78 -14.61 -6.64
N GLY A 159 -0.43 -14.49 -7.21
CA GLY A 159 -1.04 -13.24 -7.74
C GLY A 159 -0.02 -12.19 -8.16
N THR A 160 0.65 -12.40 -9.29
CA THR A 160 1.34 -11.32 -10.01
C THR A 160 0.25 -10.46 -10.62
N GLY A 161 -0.05 -9.30 -10.01
CA GLY A 161 -0.91 -8.31 -10.64
C GLY A 161 -0.26 -7.87 -11.95
N SER A 162 -0.86 -8.26 -13.08
CA SER A 162 -0.69 -7.62 -14.38
C SER A 162 -1.51 -6.34 -14.45
#